data_AF-A0A5S3P6A0-F1
#
_entry.id   AF-A0A5S3P6A0-F1
#
_cell.length_a   1.000
_cell.length_b   1.000
_cell.length_c   1.000
_cell.angle_alpha   90.00
_cell.angle_beta   90.00
_cell.angle_gamma   90.00
#
_symmetry.space_group_name_H-M   'P 1'
#
loop_
_entity.id
_entity.type
_entity.pdbx_description
1 polymer ?
#
loop_
_entity_poly.entity_id
_entity_poly.type
_entity_poly.pdbx_seq_one_letter_code
_entity_poly.pdbx_strand_id
1 'polypeptide(L)'
;MLIDLLNGDQITAVPHATQYCDWLSRLSEGELLKIKDELNGMISCDEVHTSSWMPGSDWTGTPFQPIYEKAARSSFDAARKCFGLMVWQTFMERPDEWSFKKAEQGDRDFSGTVYFRVNAT
;
A
#
# COMPACT_ATOMS: atom_id res chain seq x y z
N MET A 1 -6.03 -9.70 5.93
CA MET A 1 -5.88 -10.88 5.07
C MET A 1 -6.34 -10.41 3.71
N LEU A 2 -5.48 -10.52 2.70
CA LEU A 2 -5.83 -10.10 1.36
C LEU A 2 -6.24 -11.32 0.54
N ILE A 3 -7.43 -11.30 -0.03
CA ILE A 3 -8.06 -12.41 -0.74
C ILE A 3 -8.20 -12.06 -2.22
N ASP A 4 -7.80 -12.97 -3.10
CA ASP A 4 -8.12 -12.89 -4.52
C ASP A 4 -9.52 -13.45 -4.75
N LEU A 5 -10.44 -12.62 -5.25
CA LEU A 5 -11.83 -13.03 -5.48
C LEU A 5 -12.02 -13.95 -6.68
N LEU A 6 -11.03 -14.08 -7.56
CA LEU A 6 -11.16 -14.97 -8.71
C LEU A 6 -11.11 -16.44 -8.32
N ASN A 7 -10.30 -16.79 -7.32
CA ASN A 7 -10.07 -18.16 -6.84
C ASN A 7 -10.39 -18.36 -5.35
N GLY A 8 -10.54 -17.29 -4.58
CA GLY A 8 -10.75 -17.33 -3.12
C GLY A 8 -9.45 -17.53 -2.33
N ASP A 9 -8.29 -17.47 -2.98
CA ASP A 9 -7.01 -17.75 -2.33
C ASP A 9 -6.53 -16.55 -1.50
N GLN A 10 -5.94 -16.84 -0.34
CA GLN A 10 -5.24 -15.83 0.44
C GLN A 10 -3.91 -15.48 -0.24
N ILE A 11 -3.70 -14.18 -0.48
CA ILE A 11 -2.43 -13.63 -0.91
C ILE A 11 -1.47 -13.64 0.28
N THR A 12 -0.31 -14.26 0.09
CA THR A 12 0.75 -14.39 1.12
C THR A 12 2.10 -13.82 0.66
N ALA A 13 2.16 -13.25 -0.54
CA ALA A 13 3.38 -12.67 -1.10
C ALA A 13 3.14 -11.27 -1.65
N VAL A 14 4.14 -10.40 -1.47
CA VAL A 14 4.17 -9.06 -2.04
C VAL A 14 4.70 -9.14 -3.49
N PRO A 15 4.03 -8.52 -4.48
CA PRO A 15 4.54 -8.42 -5.84
C PRO A 15 5.91 -7.72 -5.87
N HIS A 16 6.78 -8.12 -6.80
CA HIS A 16 8.13 -7.53 -6.95
C HIS A 16 8.97 -7.55 -5.66
N ALA A 17 8.85 -8.61 -4.86
CA ALA A 17 9.44 -8.72 -3.53
C ALA A 17 10.93 -8.33 -3.46
N THR A 18 11.76 -8.71 -4.44
CA THR A 18 13.18 -8.33 -4.45
C THR A 18 13.37 -6.81 -4.48
N GLN A 19 12.73 -6.13 -5.44
CA GLN A 19 12.80 -4.66 -5.55
C GLN A 19 12.20 -3.97 -4.32
N TYR A 20 11.15 -4.57 -3.76
CA TYR A 20 10.54 -4.07 -2.54
C TYR A 20 11.50 -4.15 -1.35
N CYS A 21 12.13 -5.29 -1.12
CA CYS A 21 13.14 -5.47 -0.07
C CYS A 21 14.32 -4.51 -0.25
N ASP A 22 14.77 -4.28 -1.49
CA ASP A 22 15.83 -3.32 -1.80
C ASP A 22 15.46 -1.88 -1.38
N TRP A 23 14.20 -1.49 -1.59
CA TRP A 23 13.68 -0.20 -1.11
C TRP A 23 13.60 -0.14 0.41
N LEU A 24 13.04 -1.18 1.06
CA LEU A 24 12.86 -1.22 2.50
C LEU A 24 14.19 -1.23 3.27
N SER A 25 15.23 -1.86 2.72
CA SER A 25 16.57 -1.91 3.33
C SER A 25 17.22 -0.54 3.59
N ARG A 26 16.66 0.53 2.99
CA ARG A 26 17.13 1.91 3.12
C ARG A 26 16.37 2.71 4.17
N LEU A 27 15.32 2.12 4.73
CA LEU A 27 14.51 2.70 5.80
C LEU A 27 14.94 2.09 7.12
N SER A 28 14.95 2.90 8.17
CA SER A 28 15.11 2.39 9.53
C SER A 28 13.86 1.65 9.98
N GLU A 29 14.02 0.75 10.95
CA GLU A 29 12.90 0.04 11.57
C GLU A 29 11.84 1.01 12.13
N GLY A 30 12.26 2.10 12.76
CA GLY A 30 11.36 3.13 13.28
C GLY A 30 10.58 3.87 12.19
N GLU A 31 11.14 4.03 10.99
CA GLU A 31 10.42 4.61 9.84
C GLU A 31 9.40 3.62 9.29
N LEU A 32 9.78 2.35 9.14
CA LEU A 32 8.88 1.29 8.69
C LEU A 32 7.68 1.13 9.64
N LEU A 33 7.92 1.17 10.94
CA LEU A 33 6.87 1.11 11.96
C LEU A 33 5.90 2.30 11.83
N LYS A 34 6.41 3.53 11.76
CA LYS A 34 5.58 4.73 11.60
C LYS A 34 4.74 4.71 10.32
N ILE A 35 5.31 4.25 9.21
CA ILE A 35 4.58 4.09 7.95
C ILE A 35 3.44 3.08 8.12
N LYS A 36 3.74 1.92 8.72
CA LYS A 36 2.74 0.86 8.94
C LYS A 36 1.62 1.31 9.89
N ASP A 37 1.96 2.04 10.94
CA ASP A 37 0.97 2.57 11.89
C ASP A 37 0.05 3.59 11.22
N GLU A 38 0.62 4.52 10.43
CA GLU A 38 -0.16 5.50 9.66
C GLU A 38 -1.10 4.81 8.65
N LEU A 39 -0.61 3.83 7.89
CA LEU A 39 -1.43 3.06 6.95
C LEU A 39 -2.56 2.31 7.66
N ASN A 40 -2.29 1.69 8.81
CA ASN A 40 -3.33 1.02 9.59
C ASN A 40 -4.36 2.00 10.16
N GLY A 41 -3.93 3.19 10.58
CA GLY A 41 -4.82 4.28 11.00
C GLY A 41 -5.77 4.70 9.88
N MET A 42 -5.24 4.94 8.67
CA MET A 42 -6.04 5.26 7.49
C MET A 42 -7.05 4.16 7.15
N ILE A 43 -6.61 2.90 7.14
CA ILE A 43 -7.46 1.77 6.73
C ILE A 43 -8.60 1.51 7.71
N SER A 44 -8.38 1.73 9.01
CA SER A 44 -9.35 1.37 10.04
C SER A 44 -10.60 2.27 10.06
N CYS A 45 -10.56 3.42 9.38
CA CYS A 45 -11.66 4.38 9.35
C CYS A 45 -12.75 4.08 8.31
N ASP A 46 -12.42 3.35 7.23
CA ASP A 46 -13.32 3.18 6.08
C ASP A 46 -13.32 1.74 5.53
N GLU A 47 -14.31 1.42 4.70
CA GLU A 47 -14.52 0.09 4.11
C GLU A 47 -13.91 -0.06 2.70
N VAL A 48 -13.56 1.04 2.05
CA VAL A 48 -13.00 1.08 0.69
C VAL A 48 -11.85 2.08 0.64
N HIS A 49 -10.71 1.68 0.09
CA HIS A 49 -9.49 2.50 0.01
C HIS A 49 -8.85 2.43 -1.37
N THR A 50 -8.53 3.57 -1.96
CA THR A 50 -7.76 3.65 -3.21
C THR A 50 -6.33 4.03 -2.90
N SER A 51 -5.35 3.17 -3.22
CA SER A 51 -3.95 3.38 -2.84
C SER A 51 -3.35 4.69 -3.37
N SER A 52 -3.81 5.20 -4.51
CA SER A 52 -3.33 6.47 -5.05
C SER A 52 -3.85 7.70 -4.30
N TRP A 53 -4.88 7.56 -3.47
CA TRP A 53 -5.50 8.67 -2.72
C TRP A 53 -5.04 8.69 -1.26
N MET A 54 -4.64 7.56 -0.71
CA MET A 54 -4.26 7.43 0.71
C MET A 54 -3.19 8.42 1.17
N PRO A 55 -2.07 8.65 0.46
CA PRO A 55 -0.98 9.43 1.03
C PRO A 55 -1.11 10.95 0.81
N GLY A 56 -2.17 11.40 0.13
CA GLY A 56 -2.29 12.80 -0.31
C GLY A 56 -1.22 13.21 -1.33
N SER A 57 -1.21 14.50 -1.67
CA SER A 57 -0.31 15.06 -2.70
C SER A 57 1.03 15.58 -2.17
N ASP A 58 1.15 15.83 -0.87
CA ASP A 58 2.37 16.35 -0.23
C ASP A 58 2.76 15.47 0.96
N TRP A 59 3.98 14.92 0.92
CA TRP A 59 4.50 14.03 1.96
C TRP A 59 5.45 14.75 2.91
N THR A 60 5.63 16.07 2.76
CA THR A 60 6.52 16.84 3.61
C THR A 60 6.04 16.79 5.06
N GLY A 61 6.92 16.34 5.97
CA GLY A 61 6.60 16.19 7.39
C GLY A 61 5.72 15.00 7.74
N THR A 62 5.33 14.16 6.76
CA THR A 62 4.53 12.97 7.01
C THR A 62 5.41 11.73 7.23
N PRO A 63 4.87 10.64 7.82
CA PRO A 63 5.56 9.36 7.87
C PRO A 63 6.00 8.81 6.51
N PHE A 64 5.42 9.28 5.40
CA PHE A 64 5.75 8.82 4.05
C PHE A 64 6.95 9.55 3.42
N GLN A 65 7.39 10.69 3.97
CA GLN A 65 8.55 11.44 3.45
C GLN A 65 9.79 10.56 3.19
N PRO A 66 10.20 9.65 4.11
CA PRO A 66 11.38 8.80 3.92
C PRO A 66 11.27 7.85 2.73
N ILE A 67 10.05 7.50 2.29
CA ILE A 67 9.85 6.66 1.09
C ILE A 67 10.43 7.38 -0.12
N TYR A 68 10.12 8.67 -0.29
CA TYR A 68 10.65 9.47 -1.39
C TYR A 68 12.15 9.71 -1.22
N GLU A 69 12.58 10.22 -0.08
CA GLU A 69 13.96 10.70 0.11
C GLU A 69 14.98 9.55 0.19
N LYS A 70 14.63 8.45 0.86
CA LYS A 70 15.57 7.35 1.16
C LYS A 70 15.33 6.13 0.30
N ALA A 71 14.13 5.55 0.37
CA ALA A 71 13.82 4.30 -0.33
C ALA A 71 13.94 4.50 -1.84
N ALA A 72 13.24 5.52 -2.35
CA ALA A 72 13.18 5.87 -3.77
C ALA A 72 14.30 6.79 -4.26
N ARG A 73 15.15 7.32 -3.37
CA ARG A 73 16.25 8.24 -3.70
C ARG A 73 15.78 9.42 -4.57
N SER A 74 14.73 10.09 -4.12
CA SER A 74 14.12 11.25 -4.76
C SER A 74 13.46 10.98 -6.12
N SER A 75 13.14 9.72 -6.44
CA SER A 75 12.36 9.37 -7.64
C SER A 75 10.87 9.24 -7.30
N PHE A 76 10.03 10.09 -7.89
CA PHE A 76 8.58 10.04 -7.72
C PHE A 76 7.96 8.72 -8.20
N ASP A 77 8.43 8.18 -9.33
CA ASP A 77 7.93 6.91 -9.87
C ASP A 77 8.26 5.74 -8.93
N ALA A 78 9.50 5.68 -8.43
CA ALA A 78 9.89 4.65 -7.47
C ALA A 78 9.17 4.81 -6.12
N ALA A 79 8.97 6.05 -5.66
CA ALA A 79 8.23 6.33 -4.42
C ALA A 79 6.78 5.86 -4.51
N ARG A 80 6.11 6.15 -5.63
CA ARG A 80 4.72 5.70 -5.89
C ARG A 80 4.61 4.18 -5.89
N LYS A 81 5.55 3.48 -6.54
CA LYS A 81 5.59 2.02 -6.59
C LYS A 81 5.86 1.42 -5.21
N CYS A 82 6.86 1.94 -4.50
CA CYS A 82 7.20 1.50 -3.15
C CYS A 82 6.01 1.66 -2.19
N PHE A 83 5.38 2.84 -2.19
CA PHE A 83 4.19 3.10 -1.40
C PHE A 83 3.04 2.13 -1.73
N GLY A 84 2.77 1.89 -3.02
CA GLY A 84 1.75 0.93 -3.43
C GLY A 84 2.00 -0.50 -2.91
N LEU A 85 3.26 -0.93 -2.83
CA LEU A 85 3.63 -2.23 -2.26
C LEU A 85 3.55 -2.25 -0.72
N MET A 86 3.82 -1.13 -0.04
CA MET A 86 3.59 -1.00 1.40
C MET A 86 2.10 -1.08 1.75
N VAL A 87 1.24 -0.43 0.96
CA VAL A 87 -0.22 -0.56 1.11
C VAL A 87 -0.65 -2.01 0.90
N TRP A 88 -0.15 -2.67 -0.15
CA TRP A 88 -0.43 -4.08 -0.42
C TRP A 88 -0.03 -4.98 0.76
N GLN A 89 1.20 -4.85 1.25
CA GLN A 89 1.69 -5.61 2.40
C GLN A 89 0.82 -5.34 3.64
N THR A 90 0.41 -4.08 3.85
CA THR A 90 -0.45 -3.73 5.00
C THR A 90 -1.76 -4.50 4.94
N PHE A 91 -2.49 -4.48 3.82
CA PHE A 91 -3.73 -5.26 3.68
C PHE A 91 -3.51 -6.77 3.80
N MET A 92 -2.41 -7.28 3.24
CA MET A 92 -2.01 -8.69 3.33
C MET A 92 -1.87 -9.15 4.78
N GLU A 93 -1.24 -8.34 5.64
CA GLU A 93 -0.91 -8.66 7.03
C GLU A 93 -2.04 -8.42 8.04
N ARG A 94 -3.11 -7.74 7.65
CA ARG A 94 -4.22 -7.45 8.55
C ARG A 94 -4.97 -8.71 9.01
N PRO A 95 -5.69 -8.70 10.14
CA PRO A 95 -6.52 -9.83 10.56
C PRO A 95 -7.90 -9.87 9.90
N ASP A 96 -8.45 -8.73 9.46
CA ASP A 96 -9.73 -8.64 8.76
C ASP A 96 -9.59 -8.97 7.27
N GLU A 97 -10.71 -9.33 6.61
CA GLU A 97 -10.71 -9.81 5.23
C GLU A 97 -10.96 -8.68 4.22
N TRP A 98 -10.02 -8.54 3.30
CA TRP A 98 -10.03 -7.54 2.24
C TRP A 98 -9.79 -8.21 0.90
N SER A 99 -10.35 -7.63 -0.16
CA SER A 99 -9.97 -7.91 -1.53
C SER A 99 -9.60 -6.63 -2.26
N PHE A 100 -9.22 -6.75 -3.52
CA PHE A 100 -8.69 -5.67 -4.32
C PHE A 100 -9.14 -5.74 -5.78
N LYS A 101 -9.18 -4.57 -6.42
CA LYS A 101 -9.30 -4.40 -7.86
C LYS A 101 -8.22 -3.44 -8.34
N LYS A 102 -7.50 -3.80 -9.40
CA LYS A 102 -6.54 -2.91 -10.06
C LYS A 102 -7.27 -2.05 -11.08
N ALA A 103 -6.89 -0.78 -11.20
CA ALA A 103 -7.34 0.08 -12.28
C ALA A 103 -6.95 -0.54 -13.64
N GLU A 104 -7.86 -0.53 -14.60
CA GLU A 104 -7.63 -0.99 -15.95
C GLU A 104 -7.03 0.13 -16.83
N GLN A 105 -6.43 -0.27 -17.95
CA GLN A 105 -5.88 0.70 -18.89
C GLN A 105 -7.02 1.49 -19.54
N GLY A 106 -7.11 2.79 -19.23
CA GLY A 106 -8.16 3.67 -19.72
C GLY A 106 -9.19 4.10 -18.66
N ASP A 107 -9.08 3.57 -17.43
CA ASP A 107 -9.86 4.08 -16.30
C ASP A 107 -9.50 5.55 -16.05
N ARG A 108 -10.51 6.41 -16.21
CA ARG A 108 -10.37 7.86 -16.00
C ARG A 108 -10.66 8.29 -14.57
N ASP A 109 -11.28 7.41 -13.79
CA ASP A 109 -11.83 7.74 -12.47
C ASP A 109 -10.81 7.55 -11.34
N PHE A 110 -9.85 6.62 -11.49
CA PHE A 110 -8.78 6.42 -10.52
C PHE A 110 -7.56 5.72 -11.14
N SER A 111 -6.39 5.87 -10.49
CA SER A 111 -5.21 5.07 -10.78
C SER A 111 -4.84 4.21 -9.56
N GLY A 112 -4.17 3.08 -9.75
CA GLY A 112 -3.68 2.25 -8.65
C GLY A 112 -4.59 1.07 -8.30
N THR A 113 -4.68 0.73 -7.01
CA THR A 113 -5.42 -0.43 -6.52
C THR A 113 -6.46 0.01 -5.52
N VAL A 114 -7.71 -0.39 -5.75
CA VAL A 114 -8.83 -0.23 -4.83
C VAL A 114 -8.89 -1.47 -3.96
N TYR A 115 -8.97 -1.29 -2.65
CA TYR A 115 -9.16 -2.32 -1.66
C TYR A 115 -10.53 -2.17 -1.02
N PHE A 116 -11.22 -3.27 -0.76
CA PHE A 116 -12.54 -3.27 -0.15
C PHE A 116 -12.73 -4.47 0.75
N ARG A 117 -13.52 -4.31 1.83
CA ARG A 117 -13.86 -5.41 2.73
C ARG A 117 -14.76 -6.42 2.03
N VAL A 118 -14.53 -7.71 2.26
CA VAL A 118 -15.31 -8.80 1.64
C VAL A 118 -16.28 -9.49 2.61
N ASN A 119 -16.10 -9.30 3.92
CA ASN A 119 -17.00 -9.81 4.96
C ASN A 119 -17.26 -8.70 5.99
N ALA A 120 -17.90 -7.61 5.55
CA ALA A 120 -18.43 -6.59 6.45
C ALA A 120 -19.67 -7.17 7.15
N THR A 121 -19.46 -7.69 8.37
CA THR A 121 -20.56 -8.09 9.27
C THR A 121 -21.10 -6.88 10.03
#